data_AF-A0A227JGA6-F1
#
_entry.id   AF-A0A227JGA6-F1
#
_cell.length_a   1.000
_cell.length_b   1.000
_cell.length_c   1.000
_cell.angle_alpha   90.00
_cell.angle_beta   90.00
_cell.angle_gamma   90.00
#
_symmetry.space_group_name_H-M   'P 1'
#
loop_
_entity.id
_entity.type
_entity.pdbx_description
1 polymer ?
#
loop_
_entity_poly.entity_id
_entity_poly.type
_entity_poly.pdbx_seq_one_letter_code
_entity_poly.pdbx_strand_id
1 'polypeptide(L)'
;MSKVYELVSEYQPSGDQPTAIKQLLEGLDAGLAHQTLLGVTGSGKTFTLANVIAQAQRPAILLAPNKTLAAQLYGEMKSFFPNNAVEYFVSYYDYYQPEAYVPTTDTFIEKDASVNAHIEQMRLSATKALLERKDAIIVASVSAIYGLGDPESYLQMMLHLRRGDVIDQRDMLRRLAELQYSRNDVAFERGQFRVRGEVIDIFPAESDQDAVRVEMFDDEVDCISVFDPLTGVVKQRDLPRYTIYPKTHYVTPRDRILEAIESIKVELEVRKKQLLENNKLIEEQRISQRTQFDIEMMNELGFCSGIENYSRYLSGRSEGEPPPTLFDYLPHDGLLIIDESHVTVPQIGAMYKGDRSRKETLVEFGFRLPSALDNRPLKFEEFESLAPQTIFVSATPGNYELEKSAGEIADQVVRPTG
;
A
#
# COMPACT_ATOMS: atom_id res chain seq x y z
N MET A 1 -14.00 21.72 -2.19
CA MET A 1 -13.87 21.50 -3.64
C MET A 1 -12.80 20.45 -3.82
N SER A 2 -13.07 19.37 -4.57
CA SER A 2 -12.01 18.41 -4.94
C SER A 2 -10.94 19.16 -5.72
N LYS A 3 -9.67 19.04 -5.33
CA LYS A 3 -8.56 19.59 -6.12
C LYS A 3 -8.56 18.91 -7.49
N VAL A 4 -8.37 19.72 -8.52
CA VAL A 4 -8.30 19.31 -9.94
C VAL A 4 -6.82 19.09 -10.26
N TYR A 5 -6.51 18.16 -11.18
CA TYR A 5 -5.12 18.04 -11.67
C TYR A 5 -4.66 19.32 -12.36
N GLU A 6 -3.48 19.79 -11.97
CA GLU A 6 -2.83 20.97 -12.53
C GLU A 6 -1.48 20.56 -13.12
N LEU A 7 -1.45 20.37 -14.44
CA LEU A 7 -0.22 20.07 -15.17
C LEU A 7 0.60 21.36 -15.33
N VAL A 8 1.78 21.39 -14.73
CA VAL A 8 2.77 22.46 -14.83
C VAL A 8 3.92 22.00 -15.73
N SER A 9 4.12 22.69 -16.85
CA SER A 9 5.19 22.39 -17.80
C SER A 9 5.50 23.61 -18.66
N GLU A 10 6.77 23.79 -19.02
CA GLU A 10 7.19 24.76 -20.04
C GLU A 10 7.00 24.23 -21.48
N TYR A 11 6.80 22.92 -21.62
CA TYR A 11 6.61 22.24 -22.89
C TYR A 11 5.14 22.17 -23.29
N GLN A 12 4.87 22.22 -24.60
CA GLN A 12 3.56 21.90 -25.18
C GLN A 12 3.64 20.56 -25.93
N PRO A 13 2.55 19.77 -25.96
CA PRO A 13 2.52 18.53 -26.75
C PRO A 13 2.90 18.78 -28.21
N SER A 14 3.86 18.00 -28.72
CA SER A 14 4.39 18.15 -30.09
C SER A 14 4.74 16.80 -30.71
N GLY A 15 5.07 16.78 -32.01
CA GLY A 15 5.21 15.53 -32.76
C GLY A 15 3.90 14.75 -32.77
N ASP A 16 3.96 13.46 -32.43
CA ASP A 16 2.77 12.59 -32.37
C ASP A 16 1.99 12.71 -31.05
N GLN A 17 2.54 13.41 -30.03
CA GLN A 17 1.92 13.49 -28.70
C GLN A 17 0.47 14.01 -28.73
N PRO A 18 0.10 15.08 -29.47
CA PRO A 18 -1.29 15.56 -29.49
C PRO A 18 -2.27 14.50 -29.98
N THR A 19 -1.89 13.75 -31.02
CA THR A 19 -2.73 12.68 -31.59
C THR A 19 -2.86 11.52 -30.62
N ALA A 20 -1.74 11.08 -30.03
CA ALA A 20 -1.74 10.00 -29.05
C ALA A 20 -2.55 10.35 -27.80
N ILE A 21 -2.40 11.57 -27.25
CA ILE A 21 -3.21 12.06 -26.12
C ILE A 21 -4.69 12.02 -26.47
N LYS A 22 -5.06 12.53 -27.65
CA LYS A 22 -6.45 12.56 -28.10
C LYS A 22 -7.04 11.15 -28.21
N GLN A 23 -6.34 10.22 -28.86
CA GLN A 23 -6.80 8.84 -29.03
C GLN A 23 -6.99 8.15 -27.68
N LEU A 24 -6.02 8.27 -26.76
CA LEU A 24 -6.12 7.67 -25.43
C LEU A 24 -7.32 8.20 -24.65
N LEU A 25 -7.56 9.52 -24.70
CA LEU A 25 -8.72 10.15 -24.04
C LEU A 25 -10.05 9.71 -24.66
N GLU A 26 -10.17 9.72 -25.99
CA GLU A 26 -11.36 9.24 -26.70
C GLU A 26 -11.66 7.78 -26.36
N GLY A 27 -10.62 6.93 -26.25
CA GLY A 27 -10.75 5.55 -25.84
C GLY A 27 -11.19 5.37 -24.38
N LEU A 28 -10.67 6.21 -23.48
CA LEU A 28 -11.11 6.21 -22.08
C LEU A 28 -12.59 6.61 -21.96
N ASP A 29 -13.01 7.66 -22.68
CA ASP A 29 -14.39 8.16 -22.70
C ASP A 29 -15.36 7.16 -23.37
N ALA A 30 -14.89 6.42 -24.37
CA ALA A 30 -15.65 5.33 -25.01
C ALA A 30 -15.78 4.08 -24.12
N GLY A 31 -15.11 4.04 -22.97
CA GLY A 31 -15.16 2.91 -22.03
C GLY A 31 -14.27 1.74 -22.43
N LEU A 32 -13.23 1.95 -23.26
CA LEU A 32 -12.27 0.91 -23.60
C LEU A 32 -11.55 0.42 -22.35
N ALA A 33 -11.60 -0.89 -22.09
CA ALA A 33 -10.95 -1.49 -20.93
C ALA A 33 -9.41 -1.42 -21.03
N HIS A 34 -8.88 -1.54 -22.24
CA HIS A 34 -7.44 -1.64 -22.49
C HIS A 34 -7.05 -0.83 -23.73
N GLN A 35 -5.95 -0.09 -23.62
CA GLN A 35 -5.34 0.64 -24.72
C GLN A 35 -3.82 0.51 -24.64
N THR A 36 -3.12 0.65 -25.77
CA THR A 36 -1.65 0.63 -25.79
C THR A 36 -1.10 1.94 -26.36
N LEU A 37 -0.22 2.61 -25.61
CA LEU A 37 0.64 3.67 -26.11
C LEU A 37 1.94 3.06 -26.64
N LEU A 38 2.04 2.96 -27.97
CA LEU A 38 3.24 2.47 -28.66
C LEU A 38 4.20 3.64 -28.87
N GLY A 39 5.13 3.83 -27.92
CA GLY A 39 6.01 4.99 -27.88
C GLY A 39 7.50 4.64 -27.89
N VAL A 40 8.24 5.13 -28.89
CA VAL A 40 9.69 4.90 -28.97
C VAL A 40 10.44 5.59 -27.82
N THR A 41 11.63 5.10 -27.47
CA THR A 41 12.45 5.72 -26.43
C THR A 41 12.82 7.16 -26.79
N GLY A 42 12.63 8.07 -25.82
CA GLY A 42 12.87 9.50 -25.99
C GLY A 42 11.74 10.27 -26.68
N SER A 43 10.58 9.67 -26.94
CA SER A 43 9.43 10.39 -27.51
C SER A 43 8.63 11.20 -26.49
N GLY A 44 9.01 11.17 -25.20
CA GLY A 44 8.32 11.89 -24.13
C GLY A 44 7.03 11.21 -23.64
N LYS A 45 7.03 9.87 -23.53
CA LYS A 45 5.88 9.07 -23.06
C LYS A 45 5.30 9.57 -21.74
N THR A 46 6.14 9.89 -20.75
CA THR A 46 5.68 10.40 -19.45
C THR A 46 4.88 11.70 -19.59
N PHE A 47 5.31 12.61 -20.48
CA PHE A 47 4.59 13.86 -20.71
C PHE A 47 3.25 13.64 -21.41
N THR A 48 3.17 12.70 -22.35
CA THR A 48 1.89 12.25 -22.94
C THR A 48 0.94 11.74 -21.85
N LEU A 49 1.42 10.85 -20.97
CA LEU A 49 0.63 10.30 -19.87
C LEU A 49 0.19 11.38 -18.87
N ALA A 50 1.07 12.34 -18.56
CA ALA A 50 0.72 13.48 -17.71
C ALA A 50 -0.42 14.30 -18.32
N ASN A 51 -0.40 14.56 -19.63
CA ASN A 51 -1.51 15.23 -20.32
C ASN A 51 -2.81 14.40 -20.29
N VAL A 52 -2.72 13.09 -20.44
CA VAL A 52 -3.89 12.19 -20.34
C VAL A 52 -4.47 12.24 -18.93
N ILE A 53 -3.66 12.10 -17.87
CA ILE A 53 -4.12 12.16 -16.47
C ILE A 53 -4.76 13.53 -16.16
N ALA A 54 -4.10 14.61 -16.59
CA ALA A 54 -4.57 15.97 -16.38
C ALA A 54 -5.91 16.26 -17.07
N GLN A 55 -6.22 15.61 -18.20
CA GLN A 55 -7.49 15.80 -18.90
C GLN A 55 -8.56 14.82 -18.44
N ALA A 56 -8.19 13.57 -18.14
CA ALA A 56 -9.10 12.55 -17.65
C ALA A 56 -9.64 12.83 -16.25
N GLN A 57 -8.87 13.58 -15.42
CA GLN A 57 -9.28 13.97 -14.07
C GLN A 57 -9.62 12.80 -13.13
N ARG A 58 -8.85 11.71 -13.25
CA ARG A 58 -9.04 10.46 -12.51
C ARG A 58 -7.81 10.10 -11.68
N PRO A 59 -7.96 9.49 -10.48
CA PRO A 59 -6.85 8.89 -9.75
C PRO A 59 -6.11 7.87 -10.63
N ALA A 60 -4.79 7.84 -10.55
CA ALA A 60 -3.99 6.95 -11.40
C ALA A 60 -2.94 6.18 -10.61
N ILE A 61 -2.76 4.90 -10.93
CA ILE A 61 -1.60 4.10 -10.53
C ILE A 61 -0.69 3.93 -11.74
N LEU A 62 0.58 4.29 -11.59
CA LEU A 62 1.63 4.02 -12.56
C LEU A 62 2.48 2.85 -12.05
N LEU A 63 2.34 1.69 -12.67
CA LEU A 63 3.17 0.53 -12.36
C LEU A 63 4.46 0.55 -13.16
N ALA A 64 5.59 0.42 -12.46
CA ALA A 64 6.91 0.29 -13.04
C ALA A 64 7.55 -1.07 -12.67
N PRO A 65 8.41 -1.63 -13.53
CA PRO A 65 9.00 -2.96 -13.34
C PRO A 65 10.06 -3.01 -12.23
N ASN A 66 10.62 -1.86 -11.83
CA ASN A 66 11.67 -1.78 -10.82
C ASN A 66 11.69 -0.44 -10.08
N LYS A 67 12.38 -0.41 -8.92
CA LYS A 67 12.48 0.77 -8.04
C LYS A 67 13.15 1.97 -8.73
N THR A 68 14.11 1.73 -9.64
CA THR A 68 14.83 2.81 -10.33
C THR A 68 13.90 3.56 -11.27
N LEU A 69 13.17 2.85 -12.13
CA LEU A 69 12.22 3.46 -13.05
C LEU A 69 11.03 4.08 -12.30
N ALA A 70 10.56 3.42 -11.23
CA ALA A 70 9.55 3.99 -10.36
C ALA A 70 10.00 5.34 -9.76
N ALA A 71 11.24 5.44 -9.28
CA ALA A 71 11.77 6.70 -8.74
C ALA A 71 11.91 7.80 -9.81
N GLN A 72 12.29 7.43 -11.04
CA GLN A 72 12.34 8.36 -12.17
C GLN A 72 10.95 8.90 -12.51
N LEU A 73 9.97 8.01 -12.70
CA LEU A 73 8.57 8.38 -12.96
C LEU A 73 7.99 9.21 -11.83
N TYR A 74 8.30 8.90 -10.58
CA TYR A 74 7.88 9.69 -9.42
C TYR A 74 8.44 11.12 -9.49
N GLY A 75 9.74 11.29 -9.77
CA GLY A 75 10.36 12.61 -9.91
C GLY A 75 9.78 13.42 -11.07
N GLU A 76 9.56 12.78 -12.23
CA GLU A 76 8.93 13.39 -13.40
C GLU A 76 7.49 13.83 -13.10
N MET A 77 6.66 12.92 -12.57
CA MET A 77 5.27 13.25 -12.21
C MET A 77 5.18 14.31 -11.12
N LYS A 78 6.07 14.30 -10.12
CA LYS A 78 6.11 15.34 -9.08
C LYS A 78 6.44 16.71 -9.67
N SER A 79 7.30 16.75 -10.68
CA SER A 79 7.65 17.98 -11.39
C SER A 79 6.49 18.49 -12.25
N PHE A 80 5.75 17.58 -12.90
CA PHE A 80 4.56 17.92 -13.69
C PHE A 80 3.35 18.30 -12.84
N PHE A 81 3.21 17.75 -11.64
CA PHE A 81 2.05 17.97 -10.77
C PHE A 81 2.47 18.41 -9.36
N PRO A 82 3.14 19.57 -9.22
CA PRO A 82 3.66 20.02 -7.92
C PRO A 82 2.54 20.34 -6.91
N ASN A 83 1.32 20.60 -7.39
CA ASN A 83 0.16 20.99 -6.57
C ASN A 83 -0.81 19.83 -6.27
N ASN A 84 -0.57 18.64 -6.85
CA ASN A 84 -1.40 17.44 -6.66
C ASN A 84 -0.69 16.37 -5.81
N ALA A 85 -1.42 15.32 -5.45
CA ALA A 85 -0.89 14.23 -4.64
C ALA A 85 -0.14 13.21 -5.51
N VAL A 86 1.11 13.50 -5.83
CA VAL A 86 2.02 12.51 -6.42
C VAL A 86 2.77 11.79 -5.29
N GLU A 87 2.52 10.49 -5.18
CA GLU A 87 2.97 9.62 -4.10
C GLU A 87 3.75 8.40 -4.63
N TYR A 88 4.50 7.75 -3.75
CA TYR A 88 5.43 6.68 -4.10
C TYR A 88 5.14 5.41 -3.31
N PHE A 89 4.94 4.28 -4.01
CA PHE A 89 4.54 3.01 -3.39
C PHE A 89 5.38 1.83 -3.88
N VAL A 90 6.52 1.63 -3.24
CA VAL A 90 7.41 0.47 -3.51
C VAL A 90 7.65 -0.31 -2.23
N SER A 91 8.34 -1.45 -2.32
CA SER A 91 8.78 -2.17 -1.12
C SER A 91 9.62 -1.25 -0.22
N TYR A 92 9.17 -1.12 1.03
CA TYR A 92 9.84 -0.34 2.08
C TYR A 92 11.05 -1.06 2.68
N TYR A 93 11.37 -2.25 2.21
CA TYR A 93 12.58 -2.94 2.64
C TYR A 93 13.78 -2.49 1.81
N ASP A 94 14.84 -2.02 2.50
CA ASP A 94 16.17 -1.82 1.90
C ASP A 94 16.87 -3.17 1.71
N TYR A 95 16.69 -4.05 2.68
CA TYR A 95 17.11 -5.45 2.65
C TYR A 95 15.94 -6.32 3.12
N TYR A 96 15.72 -7.45 2.44
CA TYR A 96 14.67 -8.39 2.79
C TYR A 96 15.10 -9.82 2.51
N GLN A 97 15.15 -10.62 3.58
CA GLN A 97 15.28 -12.06 3.54
C GLN A 97 13.95 -12.66 4.02
N PRO A 98 13.21 -13.37 3.16
CA PRO A 98 11.99 -14.02 3.57
C PRO A 98 12.26 -15.20 4.50
N GLU A 99 11.28 -15.50 5.35
CA GLU A 99 11.22 -16.78 6.04
C GLU A 99 11.22 -17.93 5.01
N ALA A 100 12.10 -18.91 5.20
CA ALA A 100 12.21 -20.07 4.33
C ALA A 100 12.73 -21.28 5.12
N TYR A 101 12.43 -22.47 4.63
CA TYR A 101 12.99 -23.70 5.16
C TYR A 101 13.59 -24.50 3.99
N VAL A 102 14.82 -25.00 4.19
CA VAL A 102 15.55 -25.78 3.19
C VAL A 102 15.62 -27.23 3.68
N PRO A 103 14.74 -28.13 3.17
CA PRO A 103 14.64 -29.49 3.70
C PRO A 103 15.91 -30.32 3.54
N THR A 104 16.67 -30.07 2.47
CA THR A 104 17.90 -30.81 2.15
C THR A 104 19.03 -30.60 3.16
N THR A 105 19.01 -29.47 3.88
CA THR A 105 20.02 -29.12 4.89
C THR A 105 19.42 -28.95 6.28
N ASP A 106 18.12 -29.25 6.46
CA ASP A 106 17.36 -29.03 7.70
C ASP A 106 17.61 -27.62 8.28
N THR A 107 17.61 -26.61 7.40
CA THR A 107 17.97 -25.23 7.77
C THR A 107 16.73 -24.35 7.71
N PHE A 108 16.33 -23.82 8.86
CA PHE A 108 15.36 -22.75 8.95
C PHE A 108 16.05 -21.40 8.81
N ILE A 109 15.56 -20.60 7.88
CA ILE A 109 16.05 -19.25 7.60
C ILE A 109 15.02 -18.29 8.18
N GLU A 110 15.41 -17.59 9.24
CA GLU A 110 14.58 -16.56 9.86
C GLU A 110 14.35 -15.39 8.89
N LYS A 111 13.18 -14.76 9.04
CA LYS A 111 12.88 -13.49 8.39
C LYS A 111 13.83 -12.45 8.97
N ASP A 112 14.63 -11.83 8.10
CA ASP A 112 15.48 -10.70 8.45
C ASP A 112 15.24 -9.58 7.44
N ALA A 113 15.04 -8.36 7.93
CA ALA A 113 14.68 -7.26 7.06
C ALA A 113 15.06 -5.91 7.68
N SER A 114 15.48 -4.99 6.81
CA SER A 114 15.71 -3.59 7.16
C SER A 114 14.63 -2.73 6.54
N VAL A 115 13.86 -2.06 7.38
CA VAL A 115 12.77 -1.15 6.96
C VAL A 115 13.32 0.26 6.76
N ASN A 116 13.03 0.81 5.59
CA ASN A 116 13.25 2.22 5.27
C ASN A 116 12.04 3.04 5.74
N ALA A 117 12.19 3.73 6.86
CA ALA A 117 11.11 4.52 7.46
C ALA A 117 10.57 5.62 6.53
N HIS A 118 11.41 6.16 5.63
CA HIS A 118 10.95 7.17 4.67
C HIS A 118 10.03 6.54 3.62
N ILE A 119 10.39 5.38 3.06
CA ILE A 119 9.54 4.67 2.10
C ILE A 119 8.26 4.15 2.76
N GLU A 120 8.32 3.68 4.01
CA GLU A 120 7.13 3.30 4.78
C GLU A 120 6.15 4.47 4.91
N GLN A 121 6.64 5.66 5.26
CA GLN A 121 5.80 6.86 5.28
C GLN A 121 5.22 7.18 3.90
N MET A 122 6.02 7.13 2.83
CA MET A 122 5.51 7.40 1.48
C MET A 122 4.38 6.43 1.08
N ARG A 123 4.45 5.16 1.54
CA ARG A 123 3.38 4.20 1.32
C ARG A 123 2.11 4.53 2.08
N LEU A 124 2.22 4.95 3.34
CA LEU A 124 1.07 5.38 4.14
C LEU A 124 0.43 6.64 3.52
N SER A 125 1.26 7.57 3.06
CA SER A 125 0.85 8.77 2.31
C SER A 125 0.09 8.41 1.04
N ALA A 126 0.60 7.44 0.26
CA ALA A 126 -0.06 6.94 -0.95
C ALA A 126 -1.46 6.38 -0.70
N THR A 127 -1.62 5.50 0.30
CA THR A 127 -2.94 4.94 0.63
C THR A 127 -3.89 6.01 1.16
N LYS A 128 -3.41 6.96 1.96
CA LYS A 128 -4.21 8.11 2.40
C LYS A 128 -4.66 8.98 1.23
N ALA A 129 -3.75 9.26 0.28
CA ALA A 129 -4.06 10.07 -0.89
C ALA A 129 -5.19 9.45 -1.73
N LEU A 130 -5.16 8.13 -1.95
CA LEU A 130 -6.24 7.42 -2.65
C LEU A 130 -7.59 7.50 -1.93
N LEU A 131 -7.59 7.52 -0.60
CA LEU A 131 -8.82 7.61 0.21
C LEU A 131 -9.38 9.04 0.30
N GLU A 132 -8.53 10.05 0.36
CA GLU A 132 -8.94 11.44 0.62
C GLU A 132 -9.04 12.31 -0.65
N ARG A 133 -8.37 11.93 -1.74
CA ARG A 133 -8.12 12.82 -2.88
C ARG A 133 -8.44 12.16 -4.21
N LYS A 134 -9.07 12.95 -5.09
CA LYS A 134 -9.31 12.56 -6.49
C LYS A 134 -8.14 12.86 -7.42
N ASP A 135 -7.23 13.71 -6.98
CA ASP A 135 -6.04 14.14 -7.72
C ASP A 135 -4.77 13.39 -7.29
N ALA A 136 -4.89 12.08 -7.10
CA ALA A 136 -3.82 11.21 -6.63
C ALA A 136 -3.16 10.42 -7.77
N ILE A 137 -1.84 10.54 -7.90
CA ILE A 137 -0.99 9.76 -8.82
C ILE A 137 -0.04 8.93 -7.96
N ILE A 138 -0.23 7.61 -7.97
CA ILE A 138 0.61 6.69 -7.20
C ILE A 138 1.57 6.00 -8.14
N VAL A 139 2.86 6.31 -8.02
CA VAL A 139 3.90 5.58 -8.75
C VAL A 139 4.33 4.38 -7.92
N ALA A 140 4.08 3.18 -8.43
CA ALA A 140 4.23 1.95 -7.70
C ALA A 140 5.07 0.90 -8.44
N SER A 141 5.68 0.00 -7.68
CA SER A 141 6.24 -1.25 -8.24
C SER A 141 5.22 -2.39 -8.12
N VAL A 142 5.62 -3.62 -8.47
CA VAL A 142 4.85 -4.84 -8.16
C VAL A 142 4.51 -5.00 -6.67
N SER A 143 5.05 -4.17 -5.77
CA SER A 143 4.53 -4.09 -4.40
C SER A 143 3.02 -3.75 -4.32
N ALA A 144 2.44 -3.15 -5.37
CA ALA A 144 1.02 -2.83 -5.45
C ALA A 144 0.11 -4.07 -5.43
N ILE A 145 0.60 -5.23 -5.88
CA ILE A 145 -0.17 -6.49 -5.91
C ILE A 145 0.05 -7.35 -4.65
N TYR A 146 0.85 -6.88 -3.68
CA TYR A 146 1.05 -7.57 -2.41
C TYR A 146 0.03 -7.12 -1.37
N GLY A 147 -0.23 -8.00 -0.42
CA GLY A 147 -1.21 -7.78 0.64
C GLY A 147 -0.95 -6.52 1.46
N LEU A 148 -2.02 -5.79 1.75
CA LEU A 148 -2.17 -4.71 2.70
C LEU A 148 -3.28 -5.09 3.68
N GLY A 149 -3.44 -4.33 4.76
CA GLY A 149 -4.67 -4.44 5.53
C GLY A 149 -5.87 -3.93 4.73
N ASP A 150 -7.02 -4.43 5.13
CA ASP A 150 -8.30 -4.10 4.55
C ASP A 150 -8.59 -2.59 4.67
N PRO A 151 -9.00 -1.90 3.57
CA PRO A 151 -9.25 -0.46 3.60
C PRO A 151 -10.32 -0.06 4.62
N GLU A 152 -11.38 -0.86 4.77
CA GLU A 152 -12.47 -0.57 5.72
C GLU A 152 -11.96 -0.67 7.17
N SER A 153 -11.21 -1.73 7.48
CA SER A 153 -10.55 -1.90 8.77
C SER A 153 -9.56 -0.77 9.07
N TYR A 154 -8.78 -0.35 8.07
CA TYR A 154 -7.84 0.76 8.19
C TYR A 154 -8.57 2.08 8.48
N LEU A 155 -9.68 2.36 7.80
CA LEU A 155 -10.52 3.54 8.03
C LEU A 155 -11.19 3.52 9.41
N GLN A 156 -11.68 2.38 9.88
CA GLN A 156 -12.29 2.23 11.21
C GLN A 156 -11.31 2.51 12.36
N MET A 157 -10.01 2.33 12.11
CA MET A 157 -8.97 2.57 13.11
C MET A 157 -8.63 4.05 13.27
N MET A 158 -8.93 4.92 12.30
CA MET A 158 -8.59 6.34 12.35
C MET A 158 -9.02 7.02 13.67
N LEU A 159 -8.19 7.93 14.15
CA LEU A 159 -8.52 8.81 15.28
C LEU A 159 -8.89 10.19 14.72
N HIS A 160 -10.18 10.51 14.80
CA HIS A 160 -10.68 11.83 14.47
C HIS A 160 -10.60 12.73 15.71
N LEU A 161 -9.97 13.89 15.54
CA LEU A 161 -9.88 14.94 16.54
C LEU A 161 -10.64 16.15 16.01
N ARG A 162 -11.58 16.67 16.79
CA ARG A 162 -12.25 17.93 16.50
C ARG A 162 -12.17 18.83 17.70
N ARG A 163 -12.04 20.13 17.44
CA ARG A 163 -12.06 21.12 18.51
C ARG A 163 -13.43 21.09 19.20
N GLY A 164 -13.43 21.03 20.53
CA GLY A 164 -14.61 20.87 21.37
C GLY A 164 -15.06 19.42 21.59
N ASP A 165 -14.33 18.44 21.07
CA ASP A 165 -14.60 17.04 21.41
C ASP A 165 -14.25 16.78 22.88
N VAL A 166 -15.17 16.12 23.60
CA VAL A 166 -14.95 15.67 24.97
C VAL A 166 -14.26 14.31 24.94
N ILE A 167 -12.97 14.27 25.24
CA ILE A 167 -12.14 13.08 25.28
C ILE A 167 -11.10 13.20 26.41
N ASP A 168 -11.09 12.23 27.32
CA ASP A 168 -10.06 12.16 28.37
C ASP A 168 -8.68 11.93 27.75
N GLN A 169 -7.66 12.59 28.31
CA GLN A 169 -6.30 12.49 27.84
C GLN A 169 -5.82 11.03 27.75
N ARG A 170 -6.07 10.19 28.77
CA ARG A 170 -5.59 8.81 28.82
C ARG A 170 -6.27 7.94 27.76
N ASP A 171 -7.54 8.19 27.49
CA ASP A 171 -8.26 7.49 26.42
C ASP A 171 -7.70 7.85 25.04
N MET A 172 -7.34 9.12 24.82
CA MET A 172 -6.62 9.51 23.59
C MET A 172 -5.25 8.82 23.48
N LEU A 173 -4.49 8.70 24.57
CA LEU A 173 -3.20 7.99 24.56
C LEU A 173 -3.38 6.49 24.28
N ARG A 174 -4.42 5.86 24.83
CA ARG A 174 -4.76 4.46 24.54
C ARG A 174 -5.09 4.29 23.06
N ARG A 175 -5.87 5.21 22.49
CA ARG A 175 -6.22 5.17 21.06
C ARG A 175 -5.00 5.35 20.15
N LEU A 176 -4.05 6.20 20.51
CA LEU A 176 -2.78 6.32 19.79
C LEU A 176 -1.94 5.02 19.86
N ALA A 177 -1.93 4.34 21.01
CA ALA A 177 -1.27 3.05 21.15
C ALA A 177 -1.95 1.95 20.29
N GLU A 178 -3.28 1.94 20.21
CA GLU A 178 -4.04 1.06 19.31
C GLU A 178 -3.68 1.30 17.83
N LEU A 179 -3.44 2.57 17.46
CA LEU A 179 -2.92 2.98 16.16
C LEU A 179 -1.43 2.62 15.93
N GLN A 180 -0.80 1.92 16.87
CA GLN A 180 0.60 1.51 16.89
C GLN A 180 1.61 2.67 17.03
N TYR A 181 1.17 3.83 17.52
CA TYR A 181 2.10 4.90 17.85
C TYR A 181 2.80 4.61 19.18
N SER A 182 4.08 4.93 19.26
CA SER A 182 4.86 4.79 20.49
C SER A 182 5.04 6.13 21.19
N ARG A 183 4.97 6.12 22.53
CA ARG A 183 5.29 7.31 23.32
C ARG A 183 6.81 7.52 23.38
N ASN A 184 7.28 8.71 23.04
CA ASN A 184 8.68 9.09 23.21
C ASN A 184 8.82 10.58 23.51
N ASP A 185 9.09 10.89 24.78
CA ASP A 185 9.20 12.27 25.25
C ASP A 185 10.57 12.91 24.92
N VAL A 186 11.57 12.10 24.53
CA VAL A 186 12.97 12.51 24.30
C VAL A 186 13.26 12.75 22.81
N ALA A 187 13.11 11.71 21.99
CA ALA A 187 13.27 11.80 20.54
C ALA A 187 11.87 11.80 19.92
N PHE A 188 11.51 12.88 19.22
CA PHE A 188 10.17 13.01 18.64
C PHE A 188 10.24 12.75 17.13
N GLU A 189 9.93 11.52 16.75
CA GLU A 189 10.01 11.03 15.37
C GLU A 189 8.64 10.62 14.83
N ARG A 190 8.54 10.35 13.53
CA ARG A 190 7.30 9.91 12.88
C ARG A 190 6.75 8.64 13.53
N GLY A 191 5.42 8.54 13.66
CA GLY A 191 4.77 7.42 14.31
C GLY A 191 4.93 7.42 15.83
N GLN A 192 5.25 8.57 16.43
CA GLN A 192 5.38 8.74 17.87
C GLN A 192 4.50 9.89 18.38
N PHE A 193 4.26 9.87 19.69
CA PHE A 193 3.64 10.98 20.40
C PHE A 193 4.39 11.29 21.70
N ARG A 194 4.22 12.51 22.21
CA ARG A 194 4.75 12.96 23.50
C ARG A 194 3.73 13.79 24.27
N VAL A 195 3.86 13.81 25.58
CA VAL A 195 2.89 14.49 26.47
C VAL A 195 3.60 15.48 27.38
N ARG A 196 3.14 16.73 27.37
CA ARG A 196 3.68 17.83 28.18
C ARG A 196 2.55 18.57 28.86
N GLY A 197 2.15 18.09 30.04
CA GLY A 197 0.96 18.59 30.74
C GLY A 197 -0.30 18.29 29.93
N GLU A 198 -1.01 19.34 29.52
CA GLU A 198 -2.24 19.27 28.71
C GLU A 198 -1.97 19.25 27.20
N VAL A 199 -0.69 19.33 26.79
CA VAL A 199 -0.30 19.34 25.38
C VAL A 199 0.15 17.96 24.94
N ILE A 200 -0.45 17.47 23.87
CA ILE A 200 -0.12 16.19 23.24
C ILE A 200 0.35 16.46 21.81
N ASP A 201 1.65 16.27 21.59
CA ASP A 201 2.24 16.38 20.27
C ASP A 201 2.28 14.98 19.63
N ILE A 202 1.76 14.84 18.43
CA ILE A 202 1.70 13.59 17.65
C ILE A 202 2.41 13.86 16.33
N PHE A 203 3.34 13.00 15.93
CA PHE A 203 3.95 13.07 14.60
C PHE A 203 3.33 11.97 13.73
N PRO A 204 2.33 12.30 12.88
CA PRO A 204 1.62 11.30 12.08
C PRO A 204 2.58 10.49 11.20
N ALA A 205 2.37 9.18 11.15
CA ALA A 205 3.26 8.26 10.45
C ALA A 205 3.28 8.49 8.93
N GLU A 206 2.18 8.99 8.37
CA GLU A 206 2.02 9.30 6.97
C GLU A 206 2.47 10.72 6.60
N SER A 207 2.77 11.58 7.58
CA SER A 207 3.18 12.96 7.36
C SER A 207 4.63 13.05 6.94
N ASP A 208 4.92 13.87 5.91
CA ASP A 208 6.30 14.11 5.49
C ASP A 208 7.02 15.09 6.43
N GLN A 209 6.37 16.15 6.89
CA GLN A 209 7.10 17.22 7.60
C GLN A 209 6.40 17.74 8.83
N ASP A 210 5.11 17.47 8.96
CA ASP A 210 4.24 18.20 9.87
C ASP A 210 3.79 17.31 11.02
N ALA A 211 3.95 17.80 12.23
CA ALA A 211 3.38 17.22 13.43
C ALA A 211 2.12 17.98 13.83
N VAL A 212 1.30 17.32 14.65
CA VAL A 212 0.03 17.85 15.16
C VAL A 212 0.17 18.07 16.65
N ARG A 213 -0.24 19.24 17.12
CA ARG A 213 -0.36 19.57 18.53
C ARG A 213 -1.82 19.63 18.90
N VAL A 214 -2.18 18.87 19.93
CA VAL A 214 -3.51 18.87 20.55
C VAL A 214 -3.36 19.47 21.95
N GLU A 215 -3.97 20.63 22.16
CA GLU A 215 -4.02 21.30 23.46
C GLU A 215 -5.38 20.92 24.10
N MET A 216 -5.33 20.33 25.28
CA MET A 216 -6.50 19.92 26.06
C MET A 216 -6.85 21.00 27.10
N PHE A 217 -8.12 21.12 27.46
CA PHE A 217 -8.58 21.86 28.64
C PHE A 217 -9.53 20.94 29.42
N ASP A 218 -9.11 20.48 30.59
CA ASP A 218 -9.72 19.34 31.28
C ASP A 218 -9.91 18.13 30.33
N ASP A 219 -11.14 17.74 30.03
CA ASP A 219 -11.50 16.62 29.16
C ASP A 219 -11.94 17.09 27.76
N GLU A 220 -11.61 18.31 27.34
CA GLU A 220 -12.01 18.89 26.05
C GLU A 220 -10.80 19.22 25.17
N VAL A 221 -10.90 18.96 23.86
CA VAL A 221 -9.91 19.42 22.88
C VAL A 221 -10.09 20.93 22.63
N ASP A 222 -9.24 21.75 23.23
CA ASP A 222 -9.29 23.22 23.14
C ASP A 222 -8.72 23.74 21.82
N CYS A 223 -7.54 23.25 21.40
CA CYS A 223 -6.90 23.72 20.19
C CYS A 223 -6.15 22.61 19.45
N ILE A 224 -6.27 22.60 18.12
CA ILE A 224 -5.51 21.73 17.22
C ILE A 224 -4.63 22.61 16.33
N SER A 225 -3.33 22.32 16.31
CA SER A 225 -2.34 23.05 15.50
C SER A 225 -1.47 22.10 14.70
N VAL A 226 -1.01 22.54 13.53
CA VAL A 226 0.04 21.88 12.75
C VAL A 226 1.33 22.67 12.91
N PHE A 227 2.42 21.98 13.22
CA PHE A 227 3.73 22.60 13.47
C PHE A 227 4.87 21.77 12.90
N ASP A 228 6.01 22.43 12.68
CA ASP A 228 7.25 21.78 12.31
C ASP A 228 7.89 21.11 13.54
N PRO A 229 8.07 19.77 13.56
CA PRO A 229 8.59 19.05 14.71
C PRO A 229 10.06 19.33 15.03
N LEU A 230 10.83 19.82 14.04
CA LEU A 230 12.25 20.16 14.19
C LEU A 230 12.43 21.57 14.77
N THR A 231 11.69 22.56 14.26
CA THR A 231 11.84 23.96 14.65
C THR A 231 10.85 24.41 15.73
N GLY A 232 9.73 23.69 15.89
CA GLY A 232 8.63 24.06 16.77
C GLY A 232 7.72 25.16 16.22
N VAL A 233 7.98 25.66 15.00
CA VAL A 233 7.19 26.73 14.39
C VAL A 233 5.80 26.22 14.04
N VAL A 234 4.78 26.88 14.57
CA VAL A 234 3.37 26.60 14.24
C VAL A 234 3.08 27.13 12.84
N LYS A 235 2.70 26.23 11.93
CA LYS A 235 2.33 26.56 10.54
C LYS A 235 0.86 26.95 10.41
N GLN A 236 0.00 26.24 11.15
CA GLN A 236 -1.43 26.50 11.21
C GLN A 236 -1.93 26.27 12.63
N ARG A 237 -2.80 27.16 13.11
CA ARG A 237 -3.42 27.10 14.43
C ARG A 237 -4.94 27.06 14.29
N ASP A 238 -5.63 26.59 15.32
CA ASP A 238 -7.09 26.59 15.43
C ASP A 238 -7.78 25.79 14.32
N LEU A 239 -7.18 24.66 13.95
CA LEU A 239 -7.79 23.73 13.00
C LEU A 239 -9.10 23.19 13.58
N PRO A 240 -10.20 23.21 12.82
CA PRO A 240 -11.47 22.69 13.31
C PRO A 240 -11.44 21.17 13.54
N ARG A 241 -10.60 20.45 12.79
CA ARG A 241 -10.43 19.01 12.88
C ARG A 241 -9.09 18.55 12.33
N TYR A 242 -8.62 17.40 12.80
CA TYR A 242 -7.50 16.66 12.23
C TYR A 242 -7.77 15.14 12.35
N THR A 243 -7.31 14.35 11.39
CA THR A 243 -7.42 12.87 11.45
C THR A 243 -6.02 12.27 11.56
N ILE A 244 -5.79 11.47 12.60
CA ILE A 244 -4.57 10.68 12.77
C ILE A 244 -4.81 9.30 12.17
N TYR A 245 -3.95 8.92 11.22
CA TYR A 245 -4.00 7.63 10.56
C TYR A 245 -3.13 6.59 11.30
N PRO A 246 -3.44 5.28 11.19
CA PRO A 246 -2.62 4.22 11.75
C PRO A 246 -1.17 4.25 11.25
N LYS A 247 -0.23 3.82 12.11
CA LYS A 247 1.20 3.74 11.75
C LYS A 247 1.51 2.64 10.74
N THR A 248 0.62 1.65 10.58
CA THR A 248 0.84 0.48 9.73
C THR A 248 -0.42 0.12 8.97
N HIS A 249 -0.25 -0.43 7.75
CA HIS A 249 -1.34 -0.98 6.96
C HIS A 249 -1.99 -2.20 7.59
N TYR A 250 -1.32 -2.94 8.50
CA TYR A 250 -1.87 -4.16 9.11
C TYR A 250 -2.56 -3.92 10.45
N VAL A 251 -2.98 -2.69 10.73
CA VAL A 251 -3.78 -2.40 11.92
C VAL A 251 -5.16 -3.05 11.77
N THR A 252 -5.70 -3.62 12.85
CA THR A 252 -7.00 -4.30 12.84
C THR A 252 -7.74 -4.01 14.16
N PRO A 253 -9.07 -3.78 14.14
CA PRO A 253 -9.86 -3.64 15.36
C PRO A 253 -9.74 -4.83 16.32
N ARG A 254 -9.85 -4.57 17.63
CA ARG A 254 -9.62 -5.59 18.68
C ARG A 254 -10.60 -6.76 18.61
N ASP A 255 -11.88 -6.47 18.38
CA ASP A 255 -12.93 -7.46 18.14
C ASP A 255 -12.57 -8.39 16.98
N ARG A 256 -12.09 -7.83 15.87
CA ARG A 256 -11.66 -8.61 14.71
C ARG A 256 -10.45 -9.49 14.99
N ILE A 257 -9.49 -9.03 15.79
CA ILE A 257 -8.37 -9.85 16.26
C ILE A 257 -8.87 -11.04 17.09
N LEU A 258 -9.82 -10.82 18.00
CA LEU A 258 -10.39 -11.89 18.82
C LEU A 258 -11.16 -12.93 17.98
N GLU A 259 -11.93 -12.49 16.98
CA GLU A 259 -12.57 -13.40 16.01
C GLU A 259 -11.55 -14.22 15.20
N ALA A 260 -10.47 -13.57 14.75
CA ALA A 260 -9.39 -14.22 14.03
C ALA A 260 -8.72 -15.29 14.89
N ILE A 261 -8.45 -15.00 16.17
CA ILE A 261 -7.87 -15.96 17.13
C ILE A 261 -8.71 -17.24 17.22
N GLU A 262 -10.03 -17.12 17.34
CA GLU A 262 -10.90 -18.30 17.41
C GLU A 262 -10.83 -19.13 16.13
N SER A 263 -10.78 -18.48 14.97
CA SER A 263 -10.64 -19.17 13.67
C SER A 263 -9.27 -19.85 13.51
N ILE A 264 -8.19 -19.22 14.00
CA ILE A 264 -6.83 -19.75 13.99
C ILE A 264 -6.72 -20.98 14.89
N LYS A 265 -7.35 -20.96 16.08
CA LYS A 265 -7.40 -22.13 16.98
C LYS A 265 -8.05 -23.34 16.31
N VAL A 266 -9.15 -23.12 15.58
CA VAL A 266 -9.84 -24.20 14.84
C VAL A 266 -8.94 -24.78 13.76
N GLU A 267 -8.29 -23.95 12.94
CA GLU A 267 -7.35 -24.44 11.91
C GLU A 267 -6.15 -25.16 12.51
N LEU A 268 -5.62 -24.67 13.64
CA LEU A 268 -4.53 -25.31 14.34
C LEU A 268 -4.91 -26.75 14.76
N GLU A 269 -6.08 -26.95 15.37
CA GLU A 269 -6.51 -28.29 15.80
C GLU A 269 -6.72 -29.25 14.62
N VAL A 270 -7.27 -28.76 13.50
CA VAL A 270 -7.38 -29.54 12.26
C VAL A 270 -5.99 -29.92 11.74
N ARG A 271 -5.06 -28.95 11.69
CA ARG A 271 -3.70 -29.17 11.19
C ARG A 271 -2.91 -30.13 12.08
N LYS A 272 -3.03 -30.01 13.40
CA LYS A 272 -2.41 -30.93 14.36
C LYS A 272 -2.87 -32.36 14.14
N LYS A 273 -4.19 -32.59 14.06
CA LYS A 273 -4.75 -33.91 13.80
C LYS A 273 -4.21 -34.50 12.50
N GLN A 274 -4.20 -33.72 11.42
CA GLN A 274 -3.64 -34.15 10.13
C GLN A 274 -2.17 -34.56 10.23
N LEU A 275 -1.34 -33.79 10.94
CA LEU A 275 0.09 -34.09 11.10
C LEU A 275 0.31 -35.36 11.94
N LEU A 276 -0.44 -35.53 13.04
CA LEU A 276 -0.37 -36.73 13.89
C LEU A 276 -0.80 -38.00 13.15
N GLU A 277 -1.91 -37.95 12.40
CA GLU A 277 -2.38 -39.07 11.58
C GLU A 277 -1.36 -39.51 10.52
N ASN A 278 -0.52 -38.59 10.07
CA ASN A 278 0.57 -38.85 9.11
C ASN A 278 1.93 -39.13 9.79
N ASN A 279 1.96 -39.34 11.11
CA ASN A 279 3.19 -39.53 11.91
C ASN A 279 4.23 -38.40 11.80
N LYS A 280 3.80 -37.17 11.46
CA LYS A 280 4.63 -35.96 11.39
C LYS A 280 4.70 -35.26 12.75
N LEU A 281 5.34 -35.90 13.72
CA LEU A 281 5.34 -35.46 15.13
C LEU A 281 6.13 -34.16 15.36
N ILE A 282 7.24 -33.95 14.65
CA ILE A 282 8.08 -32.76 14.82
C ILE A 282 7.38 -31.53 14.23
N GLU A 283 6.78 -31.68 13.06
CA GLU A 283 6.00 -30.64 12.39
C GLU A 283 4.79 -30.23 13.24
N GLU A 284 4.11 -31.20 13.87
CA GLU A 284 3.01 -30.91 14.79
C GLU A 284 3.48 -30.10 16.00
N GLN A 285 4.55 -30.55 16.66
CA GLN A 285 5.09 -29.85 17.82
C GLN A 285 5.47 -28.41 17.46
N ARG A 286 6.13 -28.22 16.31
CA ARG A 286 6.57 -26.92 15.80
C ARG A 286 5.40 -25.98 15.54
N ILE A 287 4.37 -26.43 14.82
CA ILE A 287 3.23 -25.56 14.48
C ILE A 287 2.42 -25.21 15.72
N SER A 288 2.25 -26.15 16.64
CA SER A 288 1.56 -25.95 17.91
C SER A 288 2.23 -24.88 18.76
N GLN A 289 3.53 -25.01 19.02
CA GLN A 289 4.28 -24.05 19.84
C GLN A 289 4.25 -22.64 19.24
N ARG A 290 4.53 -22.52 17.94
CA ARG A 290 4.58 -21.22 17.27
C ARG A 290 3.21 -20.54 17.25
N THR A 291 2.17 -21.26 16.85
CA THR A 291 0.83 -20.68 16.72
C THR A 291 0.26 -20.29 18.09
N GLN A 292 0.51 -21.08 19.14
CA GLN A 292 0.08 -20.73 20.50
C GLN A 292 0.77 -19.46 21.00
N PHE A 293 2.09 -19.33 20.79
CA PHE A 293 2.81 -18.10 21.11
C PHE A 293 2.25 -16.89 20.34
N ASP A 294 2.03 -17.03 19.03
CA ASP A 294 1.47 -15.95 18.21
C ASP A 294 0.05 -15.56 18.69
N ILE A 295 -0.79 -16.52 19.11
CA ILE A 295 -2.11 -16.27 19.71
C ILE A 295 -2.00 -15.50 21.04
N GLU A 296 -1.08 -15.88 21.92
CA GLU A 296 -0.85 -15.18 23.19
C GLU A 296 -0.45 -13.72 22.94
N MET A 297 0.47 -13.49 22.00
CA MET A 297 0.91 -12.16 21.61
C MET A 297 -0.24 -11.33 21.01
N MET A 298 -1.06 -11.91 20.12
CA MET A 298 -2.23 -11.24 19.56
C MET A 298 -3.28 -10.89 20.64
N ASN A 299 -3.48 -11.76 21.63
CA ASN A 299 -4.45 -11.54 22.69
C ASN A 299 -4.03 -10.42 23.67
N GLU A 300 -2.74 -10.41 24.04
CA GLU A 300 -2.19 -9.44 25.00
C GLU A 300 -1.90 -8.08 24.36
N LEU A 301 -1.24 -8.07 23.21
CA LEU A 301 -0.72 -6.85 22.57
C LEU A 301 -1.56 -6.38 21.37
N GLY A 302 -2.47 -7.20 20.85
CA GLY A 302 -3.17 -6.93 19.59
C GLY A 302 -2.31 -7.15 18.33
N PHE A 303 -1.10 -7.68 18.48
CA PHE A 303 -0.17 -7.93 17.37
C PHE A 303 0.84 -9.03 17.70
N CYS A 304 1.37 -9.72 16.68
CA CYS A 304 2.47 -10.67 16.80
C CYS A 304 3.48 -10.51 15.64
N SER A 305 4.70 -11.00 15.82
CA SER A 305 5.70 -10.96 14.75
C SER A 305 5.28 -11.87 13.58
N GLY A 306 5.21 -11.32 12.37
CA GLY A 306 4.73 -12.08 11.21
C GLY A 306 3.21 -12.17 11.15
N ILE A 307 2.47 -11.22 11.76
CA ILE A 307 1.01 -11.17 11.76
C ILE A 307 0.40 -11.30 10.37
N GLU A 308 1.13 -10.87 9.32
CA GLU A 308 0.69 -10.99 7.94
C GLU A 308 0.38 -12.44 7.53
N ASN A 309 0.95 -13.45 8.19
CA ASN A 309 0.65 -14.85 7.92
C ASN A 309 -0.77 -15.26 8.35
N TYR A 310 -1.45 -14.42 9.13
CA TYR A 310 -2.84 -14.59 9.54
C TYR A 310 -3.79 -13.65 8.77
N SER A 311 -3.31 -13.01 7.69
CA SER A 311 -4.05 -11.96 6.97
C SER A 311 -5.45 -12.40 6.54
N ARG A 312 -5.63 -13.65 6.10
CA ARG A 312 -6.95 -14.20 5.71
C ARG A 312 -7.99 -13.98 6.81
N TYR A 313 -7.64 -14.34 8.05
CA TYR A 313 -8.53 -14.23 9.19
C TYR A 313 -8.75 -12.78 9.60
N LEU A 314 -7.69 -11.97 9.57
CA LEU A 314 -7.76 -10.56 9.94
C LEU A 314 -8.63 -9.77 8.96
N SER A 315 -8.54 -10.06 7.67
CA SER A 315 -9.38 -9.41 6.64
C SER A 315 -10.76 -10.05 6.50
N GLY A 316 -11.01 -11.24 7.07
CA GLY A 316 -12.24 -12.02 6.88
C GLY A 316 -12.48 -12.52 5.47
N ARG A 317 -11.40 -12.68 4.69
CA ARG A 317 -11.48 -13.23 3.35
C ARG A 317 -11.67 -14.75 3.43
N SER A 318 -12.30 -15.30 2.40
CA SER A 318 -12.50 -16.75 2.30
C SER A 318 -11.18 -17.47 1.98
N GLU A 319 -11.12 -18.78 2.25
CA GLU A 319 -9.97 -19.60 1.85
C GLU A 319 -9.71 -19.48 0.34
N GLY A 320 -8.43 -19.28 -0.01
CA GLY A 320 -7.99 -19.12 -1.38
C GLY A 320 -8.15 -17.72 -1.96
N GLU A 321 -8.88 -16.79 -1.32
CA GLU A 321 -8.94 -15.38 -1.75
C GLU A 321 -7.63 -14.64 -1.42
N PRO A 322 -7.18 -13.70 -2.27
CA PRO A 322 -6.03 -12.89 -1.96
C PRO A 322 -6.31 -11.88 -0.84
N PRO A 323 -5.27 -11.40 -0.13
CA PRO A 323 -5.43 -10.27 0.78
C PRO A 323 -5.77 -9.00 -0.02
N PRO A 324 -6.37 -7.99 0.63
CA PRO A 324 -6.51 -6.66 0.04
C PRO A 324 -5.15 -6.13 -0.45
N THR A 325 -5.14 -5.36 -1.52
CA THR A 325 -3.93 -4.82 -2.17
C THR A 325 -4.08 -3.31 -2.39
N LEU A 326 -3.11 -2.66 -3.03
CA LEU A 326 -3.24 -1.24 -3.36
C LEU A 326 -4.45 -0.97 -4.29
N PHE A 327 -4.85 -1.95 -5.10
CA PHE A 327 -6.00 -1.83 -6.00
C PHE A 327 -7.32 -1.70 -5.26
N ASP A 328 -7.45 -2.30 -4.07
CA ASP A 328 -8.64 -2.17 -3.22
C ASP A 328 -8.79 -0.76 -2.61
N TYR A 329 -7.70 0.04 -2.60
CA TYR A 329 -7.73 1.44 -2.19
C TYR A 329 -8.02 2.39 -3.38
N LEU A 330 -7.91 1.91 -4.62
CA LEU A 330 -8.13 2.73 -5.80
C LEU A 330 -9.64 2.97 -6.00
N PRO A 331 -10.09 4.22 -6.20
CA PRO A 331 -11.48 4.49 -6.53
C PRO A 331 -11.94 3.77 -7.82
N HIS A 332 -13.25 3.49 -7.94
CA HIS A 332 -13.81 2.76 -9.08
C HIS A 332 -13.56 3.43 -10.45
N ASP A 333 -13.40 4.75 -10.47
CA ASP A 333 -13.03 5.53 -11.65
C ASP A 333 -11.52 5.70 -11.79
N GLY A 334 -10.70 4.91 -11.10
CA GLY A 334 -9.25 4.94 -11.22
C GLY A 334 -8.75 4.54 -12.62
N LEU A 335 -7.51 4.91 -12.91
CA LEU A 335 -6.76 4.50 -14.10
C LEU A 335 -5.54 3.68 -13.69
N LEU A 336 -5.23 2.66 -14.49
CA LEU A 336 -3.99 1.92 -14.38
C LEU A 336 -3.12 2.22 -15.60
N ILE A 337 -1.87 2.61 -15.36
CA ILE A 337 -0.88 2.80 -16.40
C ILE A 337 0.26 1.82 -16.10
N ILE A 338 0.63 1.00 -17.07
CA ILE A 338 1.70 0.02 -16.91
C ILE A 338 2.86 0.42 -17.81
N ASP A 339 3.91 0.97 -17.19
CA ASP A 339 5.12 1.35 -17.87
C ASP A 339 6.01 0.14 -18.15
N GLU A 340 6.72 0.19 -19.28
CA GLU A 340 7.45 -0.92 -19.87
C GLU A 340 6.65 -2.23 -19.79
N SER A 341 5.41 -2.19 -20.30
CA SER A 341 4.40 -3.25 -20.11
C SER A 341 4.90 -4.65 -20.48
N HIS A 342 5.75 -4.72 -21.51
CA HIS A 342 6.34 -5.97 -22.00
C HIS A 342 7.24 -6.67 -20.97
N VAL A 343 7.71 -5.95 -19.94
CA VAL A 343 8.43 -6.48 -18.79
C VAL A 343 7.50 -6.59 -17.57
N THR A 344 6.75 -5.53 -17.29
CA THR A 344 5.94 -5.41 -16.06
C THR A 344 4.80 -6.44 -16.02
N VAL A 345 4.13 -6.72 -17.15
CA VAL A 345 3.03 -7.69 -17.22
C VAL A 345 3.50 -9.13 -16.92
N PRO A 346 4.55 -9.67 -17.57
CA PRO A 346 5.10 -10.97 -17.19
C PRO A 346 5.57 -11.04 -15.74
N GLN A 347 6.15 -9.95 -15.22
CA GLN A 347 6.63 -9.89 -13.85
C GLN A 347 5.49 -10.05 -12.83
N ILE A 348 4.33 -9.41 -13.05
CA ILE A 348 3.13 -9.57 -12.21
C ILE A 348 2.75 -11.05 -12.11
N GLY A 349 2.69 -11.76 -13.24
CA GLY A 349 2.33 -13.19 -13.26
C GLY A 349 3.36 -14.12 -12.60
N ALA A 350 4.61 -13.67 -12.44
CA ALA A 350 5.67 -14.47 -11.82
C ALA A 350 5.67 -14.40 -10.28
N MET A 351 5.17 -13.31 -9.68
CA MET A 351 5.27 -13.05 -8.23
C MET A 351 4.60 -14.12 -7.38
N TYR A 352 3.38 -14.55 -7.76
CA TYR A 352 2.63 -15.57 -7.03
C TYR A 352 3.36 -16.92 -6.98
N LYS A 353 3.93 -17.37 -8.10
CA LYS A 353 4.56 -18.71 -8.19
C LYS A 353 5.75 -18.85 -7.24
N GLY A 354 6.58 -17.81 -7.16
CA GLY A 354 7.73 -17.79 -6.25
C GLY A 354 7.32 -17.76 -4.78
N ASP A 355 6.32 -16.94 -4.43
CA ASP A 355 5.80 -16.86 -3.06
C ASP A 355 5.17 -18.18 -2.60
N ARG A 356 4.32 -18.77 -3.46
CA ARG A 356 3.62 -20.03 -3.20
C ARG A 356 4.60 -21.16 -2.92
N SER A 357 5.59 -21.36 -3.80
CA SER A 357 6.57 -22.45 -3.65
C SER A 357 7.33 -22.36 -2.33
N ARG A 358 7.75 -21.15 -1.91
CA ARG A 358 8.43 -20.93 -0.63
C ARG A 358 7.53 -21.28 0.57
N LYS A 359 6.27 -20.82 0.54
CA LYS A 359 5.34 -21.00 1.67
C LYS A 359 4.80 -22.42 1.78
N GLU A 360 4.64 -23.13 0.66
CA GLU A 360 4.24 -24.55 0.68
C GLU A 360 5.22 -25.40 1.49
N THR A 361 6.52 -25.16 1.32
CA THR A 361 7.55 -25.82 2.13
C THR A 361 7.43 -25.46 3.62
N LEU A 362 7.19 -24.20 3.97
CA LEU A 362 6.99 -23.81 5.38
C LEU A 362 5.77 -24.52 6.00
N VAL A 363 4.66 -24.62 5.26
CA VAL A 363 3.45 -25.30 5.72
C VAL A 363 3.66 -26.81 5.84
N GLU A 364 4.29 -27.43 4.84
CA GLU A 364 4.57 -28.87 4.80
C GLU A 364 5.36 -29.33 6.02
N PHE A 365 6.33 -28.51 6.44
CA PHE A 365 7.22 -28.76 7.56
C PHE A 365 6.76 -28.07 8.87
N GLY A 366 5.50 -27.64 8.98
CA GLY A 366 4.92 -27.19 10.25
C GLY A 366 5.48 -25.88 10.81
N PHE A 367 6.08 -25.02 9.97
CA PHE A 367 6.49 -23.67 10.37
C PHE A 367 5.32 -22.66 10.32
N ARG A 368 4.34 -22.88 9.44
CA ARG A 368 3.15 -22.03 9.29
C ARG A 368 1.89 -22.85 9.06
N LEU A 369 0.73 -22.28 9.38
CA LEU A 369 -0.57 -22.86 9.09
C LEU A 369 -0.87 -22.81 7.58
N PRO A 370 -1.75 -23.68 7.06
CA PRO A 370 -2.17 -23.62 5.65
C PRO A 370 -2.69 -22.24 5.21
N SER A 371 -3.41 -21.52 6.08
CA SER A 371 -3.85 -20.14 5.88
C SER A 371 -2.74 -19.16 5.50
N ALA A 372 -1.49 -19.41 5.87
CA ALA A 372 -0.37 -18.54 5.51
C ALA A 372 -0.14 -18.49 3.99
N LEU A 373 -0.62 -19.50 3.24
CA LEU A 373 -0.60 -19.53 1.77
C LEU A 373 -1.57 -18.53 1.14
N ASP A 374 -2.58 -18.09 1.89
CA ASP A 374 -3.56 -17.08 1.44
C ASP A 374 -3.05 -15.66 1.68
N ASN A 375 -1.99 -15.47 2.49
CA ASN A 375 -1.20 -14.23 2.46
C ASN A 375 -0.25 -14.29 1.26
N ARG A 376 -0.60 -13.68 0.14
CA ARG A 376 0.18 -13.82 -1.11
C ARG A 376 -0.05 -12.62 -2.01
N PRO A 377 0.83 -12.37 -2.99
CA PRO A 377 0.47 -11.46 -4.07
C PRO A 377 -0.68 -12.03 -4.90
N LEU A 378 -1.33 -11.15 -5.67
CA LEU A 378 -2.37 -11.54 -6.63
C LEU A 378 -1.82 -12.56 -7.64
N LYS A 379 -2.67 -13.52 -8.01
CA LYS A 379 -2.51 -14.28 -9.25
C LYS A 379 -2.74 -13.34 -10.43
N PHE A 380 -2.26 -13.73 -11.61
CA PHE A 380 -2.41 -12.89 -12.79
C PHE A 380 -3.89 -12.66 -13.14
N GLU A 381 -4.72 -13.70 -13.03
CA GLU A 381 -6.15 -13.64 -13.33
C GLU A 381 -6.91 -12.78 -12.31
N GLU A 382 -6.45 -12.77 -11.05
CA GLU A 382 -7.00 -11.91 -10.00
C GLU A 382 -6.64 -10.44 -10.25
N PHE A 383 -5.39 -10.19 -10.67
CA PHE A 383 -4.97 -8.85 -11.09
C PHE A 383 -5.77 -8.37 -12.31
N GLU A 384 -5.96 -9.21 -13.34
CA GLU A 384 -6.78 -8.85 -14.50
C GLU A 384 -8.22 -8.50 -14.11
N SER A 385 -8.79 -9.23 -13.15
CA SER A 385 -10.15 -8.96 -12.66
C SER A 385 -10.27 -7.67 -11.86
N LEU A 386 -9.19 -7.22 -11.21
CA LEU A 386 -9.17 -6.01 -10.38
C LEU A 386 -8.67 -4.77 -11.14
N ALA A 387 -7.93 -4.98 -12.23
CA ALA A 387 -7.36 -3.91 -13.02
C ALA A 387 -8.49 -3.02 -13.61
N PRO A 388 -8.47 -1.71 -13.37
CA PRO A 388 -9.42 -0.79 -13.98
C PRO A 388 -9.06 -0.57 -15.46
N GLN A 389 -9.65 0.44 -16.10
CA GLN A 389 -9.21 0.86 -17.44
C GLN A 389 -7.69 1.07 -17.46
N THR A 390 -7.03 0.36 -18.36
CA THR A 390 -5.58 0.20 -18.36
C THR A 390 -4.96 0.75 -19.64
N ILE A 391 -3.92 1.56 -19.50
CA ILE A 391 -3.06 2.00 -20.60
C ILE A 391 -1.71 1.28 -20.45
N PHE A 392 -1.41 0.40 -21.41
CA PHE A 392 -0.09 -0.22 -21.53
C PHE A 392 0.85 0.74 -22.24
N VAL A 393 2.07 0.87 -21.73
CA VAL A 393 3.06 1.81 -22.27
C VAL A 393 4.32 1.04 -22.60
N SER A 394 4.70 1.00 -23.87
CA SER A 394 5.87 0.25 -24.32
C SER A 394 6.36 0.72 -25.68
N ALA A 395 7.66 0.63 -25.93
CA ALA A 395 8.22 0.74 -27.28
C ALA A 395 8.05 -0.56 -28.08
N THR A 396 7.90 -1.68 -27.38
CA THR A 396 7.80 -3.04 -27.93
C THR A 396 6.73 -3.81 -27.15
N PRO A 397 5.43 -3.48 -27.32
CA PRO A 397 4.36 -4.15 -26.59
C PRO A 397 4.40 -5.67 -26.84
N GLY A 398 4.18 -6.45 -25.77
CA GLY A 398 4.09 -7.89 -25.87
C GLY A 398 2.77 -8.36 -26.48
N ASN A 399 2.65 -9.68 -26.68
CA ASN A 399 1.44 -10.29 -27.25
C ASN A 399 0.20 -10.02 -26.40
N TYR A 400 0.35 -10.07 -25.07
CA TYR A 400 -0.76 -9.85 -24.15
C TYR A 400 -1.39 -8.46 -24.34
N GLU A 401 -0.56 -7.42 -24.42
CA GLU A 401 -1.02 -6.04 -24.57
C GLU A 401 -1.70 -5.80 -25.92
N LEU A 402 -1.13 -6.37 -26.99
CA LEU A 402 -1.69 -6.29 -28.34
C LEU A 402 -3.04 -7.03 -28.44
N GLU A 403 -3.14 -8.22 -27.85
CA GLU A 403 -4.38 -9.00 -27.81
C GLU A 403 -5.46 -8.28 -26.99
N LYS A 404 -5.11 -7.77 -25.81
CA LYS A 404 -6.05 -7.08 -24.91
C LYS A 404 -6.53 -5.74 -25.46
N SER A 405 -5.67 -5.01 -26.15
CA SER A 405 -6.02 -3.71 -26.74
C SER A 405 -6.81 -3.87 -28.04
N ALA A 406 -6.87 -5.07 -28.64
CA ALA A 406 -7.67 -5.37 -29.84
C ALA A 406 -7.50 -4.38 -31.02
N GLY A 407 -6.32 -3.78 -31.17
CA GLY A 407 -6.01 -2.78 -32.20
C GLY A 407 -6.10 -1.32 -31.74
N GLU A 408 -6.51 -1.05 -30.50
CA GLU A 408 -6.55 0.28 -29.89
C GLU A 408 -5.14 0.71 -29.46
N ILE A 409 -4.37 1.13 -30.46
CA ILE A 409 -2.96 1.52 -30.34
C ILE A 409 -2.82 3.00 -30.69
N ALA A 410 -2.30 3.77 -29.74
CA ALA A 410 -1.88 5.14 -29.94
C ALA A 410 -0.39 5.16 -30.29
N ASP A 411 -0.06 5.53 -31.53
CA ASP A 411 1.32 5.60 -32.01
C ASP A 411 2.01 6.90 -31.58
N GLN A 412 3.22 6.78 -31.03
CA GLN A 412 4.09 7.90 -30.70
C GLN A 412 5.53 7.59 -31.13
N VAL A 413 5.75 7.61 -32.44
CA VAL A 413 7.00 7.20 -33.08
C VAL A 413 7.86 8.41 -33.44
N VAL A 414 7.23 9.54 -33.77
CA VAL A 414 7.90 10.81 -34.07
C VAL A 414 8.25 11.51 -32.76
N ARG A 415 9.56 11.74 -32.57
CA ARG A 415 10.05 12.47 -31.39
C ARG A 415 9.64 13.95 -31.46
N PRO A 416 9.36 14.58 -30.30
CA PRO A 416 9.24 16.04 -30.20
C PRO A 416 10.48 16.70 -30.80
N THR A 417 10.32 17.51 -31.85
CA THR A 417 11.37 18.45 -32.25
C THR A 417 11.16 19.70 -31.41
N GLY A 418 12.10 19.94 -30.49
CA GLY A 418 12.10 21.13 -29.64
C GLY A 418 12.09 22.44 -30.42
#